data_AF-A0AAN5LE71-F1
#
_entry.id   AF-A0AAN5LE71-F1
#
_cell.length_a   1.000
_cell.length_b   1.000
_cell.length_c   1.000
_cell.angle_alpha   90.00
_cell.angle_beta   90.00
_cell.angle_gamma   90.00
#
_symmetry.space_group_name_H-M   'P 1'
#
loop_
_entity.id
_entity.type
_entity.pdbx_description
1 polymer ?
#
loop_
_entity_poly.entity_id
_entity_poly.type
_entity_poly.pdbx_seq_one_letter_code
_entity_poly.pdbx_strand_id
1 'polypeptide(L)'
;MNLSMYSEIKTIVSDAINLRDEQKLAEVKAVLLEKVTRAQEQYVDLYEKHIQLLQERSALESVANEISQYELHLLSKKSGFWAYRFITDDEARLHYICQTCWDSTHKKQVLRINDVEFCECPVCGHDKGVYLNGRPDVPVRSSHSRIMPDLLKR
;
A
#
# COMPACT_ATOMS: atom_id res chain seq x y z
N MET A 1 -57.85 -67.26 7.43
CA MET A 1 -56.76 -66.34 7.01
C MET A 1 -55.69 -66.37 8.08
N ASN A 2 -54.46 -66.76 7.72
CA ASN A 2 -53.40 -67.17 8.65
C ASN A 2 -52.72 -65.96 9.32
N LEU A 3 -52.54 -66.00 10.64
CA LEU A 3 -51.86 -64.97 11.43
C LEU A 3 -50.40 -64.74 11.00
N SER A 4 -49.71 -65.76 10.45
CA SER A 4 -48.32 -65.60 9.98
C SER A 4 -48.20 -64.70 8.74
N MET A 5 -49.18 -64.76 7.84
CA MET A 5 -49.20 -63.93 6.64
C MET A 5 -49.36 -62.44 7.00
N TYR A 6 -50.13 -62.13 8.04
CA TYR A 6 -50.26 -60.76 8.55
C TYR A 6 -48.96 -60.23 9.18
N SER A 7 -48.23 -61.07 9.92
CA SER A 7 -46.94 -60.68 10.46
C SER A 7 -45.90 -60.43 9.37
N GLU A 8 -45.87 -61.28 8.33
CA GLU A 8 -44.94 -61.16 7.20
C GLU A 8 -45.21 -59.88 6.40
N ILE A 9 -46.48 -59.57 6.12
CA ILE A 9 -46.87 -58.32 5.45
C ILE A 9 -46.46 -57.11 6.30
N LYS A 10 -46.65 -57.17 7.62
CA LYS A 10 -46.27 -56.08 8.53
C LYS A 10 -44.77 -55.82 8.53
N THR A 11 -43.93 -56.86 8.55
CA THR A 11 -42.47 -56.72 8.46
C THR A 11 -42.05 -56.14 7.12
N ILE A 12 -42.58 -56.65 6.00
CA ILE A 12 -42.27 -56.13 4.67
C ILE A 12 -42.62 -54.64 4.54
N VAL A 13 -43.79 -54.23 5.03
CA VAL A 13 -44.21 -52.82 5.02
C VAL A 13 -43.28 -51.97 5.89
N SER A 14 -42.89 -52.45 7.07
CA SER A 14 -41.98 -51.73 7.95
C SER A 14 -40.60 -51.57 7.31
N ASP A 15 -40.06 -52.62 6.69
CA ASP A 15 -38.76 -52.61 6.03
C ASP A 15 -38.78 -51.67 4.82
N ALA A 16 -39.85 -51.68 4.03
CA ALA A 16 -40.03 -50.76 2.92
C ALA A 16 -40.13 -49.28 3.36
N ILE A 17 -40.77 -49.01 4.50
CA ILE A 17 -40.82 -47.67 5.09
C ILE A 17 -39.43 -47.23 5.54
N ASN A 18 -38.70 -48.08 6.26
CA ASN A 18 -37.36 -47.79 6.74
C ASN A 18 -36.41 -47.48 5.58
N LEU A 19 -36.42 -48.32 4.53
CA LEU A 19 -35.59 -48.12 3.34
C LEU A 19 -35.88 -46.78 2.66
N ARG A 20 -37.16 -46.43 2.52
CA ARG A 20 -37.59 -45.15 1.94
C ARG A 20 -37.09 -43.98 2.77
N ASP A 21 -37.21 -44.07 4.09
CA ASP A 21 -36.84 -42.99 4.99
C ASP A 21 -35.30 -42.80 5.03
N GLU A 22 -34.53 -43.88 4.95
CA GLU A 22 -33.07 -43.84 4.76
C GLU A 22 -32.68 -43.17 3.44
N GLN A 23 -33.36 -43.50 2.34
CA GLN A 23 -33.11 -42.88 1.03
C GLN A 23 -33.41 -41.38 1.05
N LYS A 24 -34.56 -40.98 1.62
CA LYS A 24 -34.92 -39.57 1.77
C LYS A 24 -33.93 -38.82 2.65
N LEU A 25 -33.48 -39.44 3.74
CA LEU A 25 -32.48 -38.84 4.61
C LEU A 25 -31.13 -38.67 3.89
N ALA A 26 -30.72 -39.65 3.09
CA ALA A 26 -29.50 -39.57 2.29
C ALA A 26 -29.57 -38.45 1.25
N GLU A 27 -30.71 -38.30 0.56
CA GLU A 27 -30.95 -37.23 -0.41
C GLU A 27 -30.89 -35.84 0.25
N VAL A 28 -31.58 -35.65 1.38
CA VAL A 28 -31.55 -34.38 2.11
C VAL A 28 -30.14 -34.05 2.61
N LYS A 29 -29.40 -35.05 3.10
CA LYS A 29 -28.01 -34.87 3.53
C LYS A 29 -27.11 -34.47 2.36
N ALA A 30 -27.28 -35.07 1.19
CA ALA A 30 -26.51 -34.72 0.00
C ALA A 30 -26.75 -33.27 -0.43
N VAL A 31 -28.02 -32.85 -0.50
CA VAL A 31 -28.39 -31.47 -0.84
C VAL A 31 -27.87 -30.47 0.19
N LEU A 32 -27.94 -30.82 1.48
CA LEU A 32 -27.43 -29.96 2.54
C LEU A 32 -25.91 -29.81 2.46
N LEU A 33 -25.18 -30.92 2.26
CA LEU A 33 -23.73 -30.90 2.08
C LEU A 33 -23.33 -30.04 0.89
N GLU A 34 -24.00 -30.19 -0.25
CA GLU A 34 -23.74 -29.37 -1.44
C GLU A 34 -23.91 -27.87 -1.14
N LYS A 35 -24.99 -27.50 -0.44
CA LYS A 35 -25.24 -26.10 -0.05
C LYS A 35 -24.20 -25.58 0.93
N VAL A 36 -23.77 -26.39 1.89
CA VAL A 36 -22.74 -26.01 2.86
C VAL A 36 -21.40 -25.82 2.15
N THR A 37 -21.01 -26.72 1.27
CA THR A 37 -19.77 -26.60 0.49
C THR A 37 -19.78 -25.34 -0.36
N ARG A 38 -20.88 -25.06 -1.07
CA ARG A 38 -21.02 -23.84 -1.88
C ARG A 38 -20.94 -22.57 -1.05
N ALA A 39 -21.55 -22.55 0.13
CA ALA A 39 -21.49 -21.42 1.04
C ALA A 39 -20.06 -21.21 1.59
N GLN A 40 -19.33 -22.31 1.87
CA GLN A 40 -17.93 -22.25 2.30
C GLN A 40 -17.02 -21.70 1.21
N GLU A 41 -17.19 -22.13 -0.05
CA GLU A 41 -16.45 -21.61 -1.20
C GLU A 41 -16.68 -20.09 -1.35
N GLN A 42 -17.94 -19.65 -1.32
CA GLN A 42 -18.28 -18.22 -1.38
C GLN A 42 -17.69 -17.43 -0.22
N TYR A 43 -17.66 -18.00 0.98
CA TYR A 43 -17.08 -17.35 2.15
C TYR A 43 -15.57 -17.17 1.99
N VAL A 44 -14.86 -18.18 1.49
CA VAL A 44 -13.42 -18.10 1.22
C VAL A 44 -13.13 -17.01 0.20
N ASP A 45 -13.86 -16.97 -0.91
CA ASP A 45 -13.69 -15.95 -1.95
C ASP A 45 -13.91 -14.52 -1.42
N LEU A 46 -14.93 -14.33 -0.59
CA LEU A 46 -15.22 -13.03 0.02
C LEU A 46 -14.15 -12.64 1.04
N TYR A 47 -13.66 -13.61 1.81
CA TYR A 47 -12.63 -13.38 2.82
C TYR A 47 -11.29 -12.98 2.18
N GLU A 48 -10.90 -13.64 1.08
CA GLU A 48 -9.70 -13.27 0.32
C GLU A 48 -9.80 -11.86 -0.26
N LYS A 49 -10.94 -11.50 -0.87
CA LYS A 49 -11.18 -10.14 -1.36
C LYS A 49 -11.15 -9.11 -0.24
N HIS A 50 -11.71 -9.44 0.92
CA HIS A 50 -11.68 -8.56 2.07
C HIS A 50 -10.25 -8.29 2.56
N ILE A 51 -9.41 -9.32 2.62
CA ILE A 51 -7.99 -9.16 2.96
C ILE A 51 -7.27 -8.27 1.96
N GLN A 52 -7.48 -8.48 0.66
CA GLN A 52 -6.87 -7.65 -0.39
C GLN A 52 -7.26 -6.17 -0.22
N LEU A 53 -8.55 -5.89 -0.01
CA LEU A 53 -9.04 -4.53 0.22
C LEU A 53 -8.45 -3.90 1.49
N LEU A 54 -8.27 -4.67 2.56
CA LEU A 54 -7.61 -4.18 3.78
C LEU A 54 -6.14 -3.82 3.54
N GLN A 55 -5.43 -4.61 2.73
CA GLN A 55 -4.04 -4.34 2.35
C GLN A 55 -3.94 -3.07 1.48
N GLU A 56 -4.81 -2.93 0.49
CA GLU A 56 -4.90 -1.71 -0.34
C GLU A 56 -5.22 -0.48 0.50
N ARG A 57 -6.18 -0.58 1.41
CA ARG A 57 -6.53 0.51 2.34
C ARG A 57 -5.35 0.91 3.20
N SER A 58 -4.63 -0.05 3.77
CA SER A 58 -3.44 0.20 4.58
C SER A 58 -2.33 0.91 3.79
N ALA A 59 -2.11 0.50 2.53
CA ALA A 59 -1.15 1.17 1.66
C ALA A 59 -1.54 2.63 1.38
N LEU A 60 -2.83 2.89 1.09
CA LEU A 60 -3.34 4.24 0.88
C LEU A 60 -3.27 5.10 2.15
N GLU A 61 -3.61 4.54 3.31
CA GLU A 61 -3.48 5.20 4.61
C GLU A 61 -2.02 5.57 4.89
N SER A 62 -1.07 4.69 4.58
CA SER A 62 0.36 4.96 4.71
C SER A 62 0.81 6.14 3.85
N VAL A 63 0.38 6.18 2.58
CA VAL A 63 0.71 7.27 1.65
C VAL A 63 0.07 8.59 2.11
N ALA A 64 -1.19 8.56 2.51
CA ALA A 64 -1.89 9.75 3.03
C ALA A 64 -1.21 10.28 4.29
N ASN A 65 -0.81 9.40 5.20
CA ASN A 65 -0.08 9.77 6.41
C ASN A 65 1.28 10.38 6.06
N GLU A 66 2.02 9.82 5.11
CA GLU A 66 3.28 10.42 4.65
C GLU A 66 3.07 11.83 4.09
N ILE A 67 2.10 12.04 3.20
CA ILE A 67 1.78 13.37 2.65
C ILE A 67 1.42 14.36 3.76
N SER A 68 0.65 13.92 4.76
CA SER A 68 0.19 14.79 5.86
C SER A 68 1.32 15.32 6.75
N GLN A 69 2.51 14.72 6.70
CA GLN A 69 3.68 15.16 7.46
C GLN A 69 4.41 16.34 6.80
N TYR A 70 3.95 16.78 5.64
CA TYR A 70 4.61 17.82 4.86
C TYR A 70 3.66 18.94 4.49
N GLU A 71 4.17 20.17 4.55
CA GLU A 71 3.47 21.38 4.11
C GLU A 71 4.23 22.07 2.98
N LEU A 72 3.52 22.63 2.01
CA LEU A 72 4.16 23.40 0.95
C LEU A 72 4.66 24.74 1.51
N HIS A 73 5.95 25.01 1.33
CA HIS A 73 6.64 26.15 1.92
C HIS A 73 7.46 26.93 0.87
N LEU A 74 7.36 28.26 0.90
CA LEU A 74 8.15 29.14 0.03
C LEU A 74 9.52 29.36 0.66
N LEU A 75 10.50 28.58 0.23
CA LEU A 75 11.85 28.56 0.79
C LEU A 75 12.70 29.76 0.37
N SER A 76 12.47 30.32 -0.83
CA SER A 76 13.08 31.59 -1.23
C SER A 76 12.08 32.48 -1.96
N LYS A 77 11.79 33.64 -1.36
CA LYS A 77 10.92 34.67 -1.96
C LYS A 77 11.53 35.27 -3.22
N LYS A 78 12.87 35.43 -3.27
CA LYS A 78 13.57 36.10 -4.38
C LYS A 78 13.56 35.26 -5.66
N SER A 79 13.79 33.95 -5.55
CA SER A 79 13.76 33.04 -6.68
C SER A 79 12.41 32.34 -6.89
N GLY A 80 11.44 32.56 -6.00
CA GLY A 80 10.15 31.88 -6.06
C GLY A 80 10.28 30.37 -5.83
N PHE A 81 11.22 29.94 -4.99
CA PHE A 81 11.57 28.54 -4.83
C PHE A 81 10.72 27.87 -3.75
N TRP A 82 9.89 26.91 -4.17
CA TRP A 82 8.96 26.18 -3.33
C TRP A 82 9.46 24.76 -3.03
N ALA A 83 9.21 24.30 -1.81
CA ALA A 83 9.57 22.97 -1.33
C ALA A 83 8.57 22.49 -0.28
N TYR A 84 8.45 21.18 -0.09
CA TYR A 84 7.66 20.61 0.99
C TYR A 84 8.49 20.55 2.27
N ARG A 85 8.08 21.23 3.33
CA ARG A 85 8.73 21.25 4.64
C ARG A 85 8.17 20.14 5.52
N PHE A 86 9.03 19.39 6.20
CA PHE A 86 8.61 18.43 7.21
C PHE A 86 8.03 19.17 8.44
N ILE A 87 6.82 18.81 8.84
CA ILE A 87 6.11 19.41 9.98
C ILE A 87 6.68 18.81 11.27
N THR A 88 7.54 19.58 11.95
CA THR A 88 8.15 19.19 13.22
C THR A 88 8.56 20.41 14.03
N ASP A 89 8.57 20.25 15.36
CA ASP A 89 9.11 21.23 16.32
C ASP A 89 10.60 20.99 16.62
N ASP A 90 11.15 19.84 16.19
CA ASP A 90 12.56 19.48 16.39
C ASP A 90 13.41 19.98 15.21
N GLU A 91 14.19 21.05 15.45
CA GLU A 91 15.07 21.64 14.44
C GLU A 91 16.07 20.63 13.85
N ALA A 92 16.52 19.63 14.62
CA ALA A 92 17.47 18.62 14.15
C ALA A 92 16.87 17.67 13.11
N ARG A 93 15.54 17.57 13.05
CA ARG A 93 14.79 16.74 12.08
C ARG A 93 14.23 17.54 10.91
N LEU A 94 14.41 18.86 10.93
CA LEU A 94 13.90 19.73 9.90
C LEU A 94 14.58 19.41 8.56
N HIS A 95 13.76 19.11 7.55
CA HIS A 95 14.24 18.87 6.20
C HIS A 95 13.17 19.28 5.18
N TYR A 96 13.61 19.46 3.94
CA TYR A 96 12.76 19.89 2.84
C TYR A 96 12.81 18.86 1.71
N ILE A 97 11.68 18.63 1.06
CA ILE A 97 11.53 17.77 -0.11
C ILE A 97 11.34 18.66 -1.35
N CYS A 98 11.99 18.26 -2.44
CA CYS A 98 11.81 18.89 -3.75
C CYS A 98 10.37 18.76 -4.22
N GLN A 99 9.70 19.90 -4.43
CA GLN A 99 8.32 19.94 -4.93
C GLN A 99 8.20 19.20 -6.27
N THR A 100 9.08 19.48 -7.23
CA THR A 100 8.99 18.94 -8.59
C THR A 100 9.11 17.43 -8.63
N CYS A 101 10.05 16.85 -7.87
CA CYS A 101 10.16 15.40 -7.76
C CYS A 101 8.94 14.77 -7.10
N TRP A 102 8.39 15.42 -6.08
CA TRP A 102 7.22 14.95 -5.35
C TRP A 102 5.96 14.99 -6.21
N ASP A 103 5.68 16.12 -6.85
CA ASP A 103 4.47 16.34 -7.64
C ASP A 103 4.50 15.54 -8.97
N SER A 104 5.67 15.37 -9.58
CA SER A 104 5.78 14.71 -10.90
C SER A 104 5.95 13.20 -10.81
N THR A 105 6.68 12.71 -9.80
CA THR A 105 7.09 11.30 -9.74
C THR A 105 6.76 10.62 -8.42
N HIS A 106 6.12 11.33 -7.47
CA HIS A 106 5.85 10.86 -6.10
C HIS A 106 7.11 10.32 -5.39
N LYS A 107 8.29 10.83 -5.75
CA LYS A 107 9.56 10.43 -5.14
C LYS A 107 10.01 11.46 -4.12
N LYS A 108 10.19 11.01 -2.89
CA LYS A 108 10.82 11.78 -1.82
C LYS A 108 12.28 12.07 -2.18
N GLN A 109 12.56 13.31 -2.54
CA GLN A 109 13.93 13.78 -2.76
C GLN A 109 14.23 14.92 -1.79
N VAL A 110 15.00 14.60 -0.76
CA VAL A 110 15.43 15.58 0.24
C VAL A 110 16.39 16.57 -0.42
N LEU A 111 16.10 17.86 -0.25
CA LEU A 111 16.93 18.95 -0.74
C LEU A 111 18.23 19.01 0.06
N ARG A 112 19.33 19.33 -0.62
CA ARG A 112 20.62 19.59 0.00
C ARG A 112 20.76 21.09 0.21
N ILE A 113 20.90 21.51 1.47
CA ILE A 113 21.16 22.90 1.84
C ILE A 113 22.52 22.93 2.51
N ASN A 114 23.43 23.78 2.03
CA ASN A 114 24.76 23.93 2.62
C ASN A 114 24.84 25.16 3.54
N ASP A 115 26.00 25.36 4.18
CA ASP A 115 26.25 26.44 5.16
C ASP A 115 26.10 27.86 4.58
N VAL A 116 26.14 28.00 3.25
CA VAL A 116 25.96 29.28 2.55
C VAL A 116 24.54 29.41 1.99
N GLU A 117 23.61 28.61 2.52
CA GLU A 117 22.19 28.59 2.17
C GLU A 117 21.94 28.38 0.67
N PHE A 118 22.84 27.70 -0.01
CA PHE A 118 22.59 27.20 -1.36
C PHE A 118 21.84 25.88 -1.26
N CYS A 119 20.67 25.85 -1.88
CA CYS A 119 19.72 24.74 -1.85
C CYS A 119 19.58 24.12 -3.24
N GLU A 120 19.74 22.81 -3.37
CA GLU A 120 19.53 22.09 -4.63
C GLU A 120 18.88 20.72 -4.45
N CYS A 121 18.19 20.24 -5.50
CA CYS A 121 17.73 18.85 -5.58
C CYS A 121 18.81 17.97 -6.20
N PRO A 122 19.22 16.85 -5.57
CA PRO A 122 20.27 15.98 -6.11
C PRO A 122 19.85 15.16 -7.34
N VAL A 123 18.55 15.07 -7.64
CA VAL A 123 18.03 14.22 -8.72
C VAL A 123 17.62 15.03 -9.95
N CYS A 124 16.60 15.89 -9.82
CA CYS A 124 16.14 16.70 -10.95
C CYS A 124 16.90 18.01 -11.08
N GLY A 125 17.65 18.40 -10.05
CA GLY A 125 18.41 19.64 -10.06
C GLY A 125 17.57 20.91 -9.90
N HIS A 126 16.26 20.87 -9.61
CA HIS A 126 15.33 22.00 -9.80
C HIS A 126 15.89 23.39 -9.37
N ASP A 127 16.19 24.38 -10.23
CA ASP A 127 16.84 24.33 -11.56
C ASP A 127 18.25 25.01 -11.45
N LYS A 128 19.21 24.19 -11.01
CA LYS A 128 20.63 24.41 -10.62
C LYS A 128 20.88 25.18 -9.33
N GLY A 129 19.97 25.01 -8.39
CA GLY A 129 20.10 25.43 -7.01
C GLY A 129 20.01 26.94 -6.81
N VAL A 130 19.47 27.32 -5.66
CA VAL A 130 19.17 28.71 -5.33
C VAL A 130 19.80 29.07 -4.00
N TYR A 131 20.30 30.29 -3.91
CA TYR A 131 20.63 30.87 -2.60
C TYR A 131 19.36 31.37 -1.95
N LEU A 132 19.01 30.83 -0.78
CA LEU A 132 17.74 31.11 -0.12
C LEU A 132 17.58 32.61 0.20
N ASN A 133 18.65 33.25 0.68
CA ASN A 133 18.68 34.68 1.00
C ASN A 133 19.36 35.57 -0.05
N GLY A 134 19.82 34.99 -1.18
CA GLY A 134 20.58 35.67 -2.22
C GLY A 134 22.07 35.33 -2.19
N ARG A 135 22.80 35.64 -3.27
CA ARG A 135 24.21 35.25 -3.42
C ARG A 135 25.08 35.97 -2.37
N PRO A 136 25.94 35.26 -1.62
CA PRO A 136 26.83 35.90 -0.66
C PRO A 136 27.84 36.81 -1.37
N ASP A 137 28.16 37.96 -0.76
CA ASP A 137 29.10 38.95 -1.31
C ASP A 137 30.56 38.45 -1.36
N VAL A 138 30.87 37.36 -0.64
CA VAL A 138 32.20 36.76 -0.59
C VAL A 138 32.23 35.48 -1.44
N PRO A 139 33.18 35.33 -2.39
CA PRO A 139 33.31 34.11 -3.18
C PRO A 139 33.66 32.92 -2.29
N VAL A 140 32.72 31.97 -2.19
CA VAL A 140 32.88 30.73 -1.44
C VAL A 140 33.81 29.82 -2.22
N ARG A 141 34.98 29.48 -1.65
CA ARG A 141 35.87 28.45 -2.22
C ARG A 141 35.15 27.10 -2.17
N SER A 142 34.69 26.60 -3.31
CA SER A 142 34.12 25.26 -3.40
C SER A 142 35.20 24.22 -3.07
N SER A 143 35.11 23.60 -1.90
CA SER A 143 35.89 22.41 -1.53
C SER A 143 35.33 21.14 -2.18
N HIS A 144 35.02 21.22 -3.48
CA HIS A 144 34.83 20.03 -4.31
C HIS A 144 36.06 19.88 -5.19
N SER A 145 37.03 19.11 -4.70
CA SER A 145 38.09 18.56 -5.53
C SER A 145 37.43 17.71 -6.62
N ARG A 146 37.37 18.22 -7.84
CA ARG A 146 37.12 17.39 -9.01
C ARG A 146 38.30 16.42 -9.12
N ILE A 147 38.07 15.16 -8.76
CA ILE A 147 38.93 14.07 -9.18
C ILE A 147 38.89 14.07 -10.71
N MET A 148 40.02 14.44 -11.32
CA MET A 148 40.26 14.31 -12.75
C MET A 148 40.44 12.82 -13.05
N PRO A 149 39.66 12.19 -13.94
CA PRO A 149 40.05 10.91 -14.49
C PRO A 149 41.10 11.11 -15.59
N ASP A 150 41.98 10.13 -15.64
CA ASP A 150 43.28 10.08 -16.32
C ASP A 150 43.38 10.60 -17.75
N LEU A 151 44.57 11.16 -17.98
CA LEU A 151 45.24 11.33 -19.26
C LEU A 151 45.35 9.98 -19.99
N LEU A 152 44.58 9.81 -21.07
CA LEU A 152 44.91 8.88 -22.14
C LEU A 152 44.99 9.66 -23.45
N LYS A 153 46.24 9.98 -23.83
CA LYS A 153 46.67 10.16 -25.22
C LYS A 153 48.19 10.16 -25.30
N ARG A 154 48.76 8.97 -25.51
CA ARG A 154 49.60 8.64 -26.68
C ARG A 154 49.94 7.16 -26.67
#